data_AF-A0A2V9XRQ8-F1
#
_entry.id   AF-A0A2V9XRQ8-F1
#
_cell.length_a   1.000
_cell.length_b   1.000
_cell.length_c   1.000
_cell.angle_alpha   90.00
_cell.angle_beta   90.00
_cell.angle_gamma   90.00
#
_symmetry.space_group_name_H-M   'P 1'
#
loop_
_entity.id
_entity.type
_entity.pdbx_description
1 polymer ?
#
loop_
_entity_poly.entity_id
_entity_poly.type
_entity_poly.pdbx_seq_one_letter_code
_entity_poly.pdbx_strand_id
1 'polypeptide(L)'
;MQCRVQRAVILIILFAARARAQVFRVQGGESTLLKAEGASVEFKAPQYDGSLGLGFYNGTLQYGASTRYQFRGYTILGGDEAIPFTLPTDIFDASHYFSARGMGVTRGNETSRFYAFAGTTSTWVGTGFFSAATSDRPAGVFFYERKWKKDFRLFSRNIASNTQTALEGVEWSRNKWFKGAIAGGIGSNQKYLASSLDIETQTLAFKSSYVVTGDQFQRVTVISPLSSEVNKGNVQMLYRPNNMVTITTGHENILEPVALGGPLQQATVNQFSTDFHLKRFYFGSGLFSSEASGRQTQGKNFYIGRRIGQRIEVNTNYFESKPKSASPAAVAAGTVTILSGTVREDISPRFSLLQLVSRTAGQMTFAFGGDFTSNRFQVRADYQNLYLPFRPANPFEQALALNVMVRVAGPLQLTAASNVAPDGHIRYSVGASTWLYRQRGMAVNTVSQDSFSIAKYVIQGVVNDDQGLPVEGAALHIGREIAYSDSSGHFQVRCAKHGPYSLTVSPDEFLSNTIYEVVSAPSQARADADDTAGSIGIIVRHKAAAK
;
A
#
# COMPACT_ATOMS: atom_id res chain seq x y z
N MET A 1 18.42 -32.92 3.21
CA MET A 1 17.94 -31.56 2.84
C MET A 1 17.38 -30.78 4.04
N GLN A 2 16.45 -31.32 4.83
CA GLN A 2 15.91 -30.69 6.07
C GLN A 2 16.96 -30.30 7.14
N CYS A 3 18.09 -31.02 7.20
CA CYS A 3 19.13 -30.81 8.22
C CYS A 3 19.98 -29.53 8.00
N ARG A 4 19.93 -28.88 6.83
CA ARG A 4 20.76 -27.70 6.52
C ARG A 4 20.14 -26.38 7.00
N VAL A 5 18.82 -26.24 6.87
CA VAL A 5 18.07 -25.06 7.37
C VAL A 5 18.04 -25.03 8.90
N GLN A 6 17.85 -26.19 9.55
CA GLN A 6 17.87 -26.29 11.01
C GLN A 6 19.21 -25.84 11.61
N ARG A 7 20.35 -26.18 10.97
CA ARG A 7 21.68 -25.81 11.46
C ARG A 7 21.95 -24.30 11.33
N ALA A 8 21.50 -23.66 10.25
CA ALA A 8 21.61 -22.22 10.08
C ALA A 8 20.76 -21.45 11.11
N VAL A 9 19.53 -21.91 11.37
CA VAL A 9 18.63 -21.32 12.38
C VAL A 9 19.23 -21.44 13.80
N ILE A 10 19.79 -22.59 14.16
CA ILE A 10 20.42 -22.80 15.49
C ILE A 10 21.66 -21.91 15.68
N LEU A 11 22.50 -21.76 14.64
CA LEU A 11 23.72 -20.95 14.73
C LEU A 11 23.38 -19.45 14.92
N ILE A 12 22.33 -18.98 14.26
CA ILE A 12 21.88 -17.58 14.36
C ILE A 12 21.20 -17.30 15.71
N ILE A 13 20.43 -18.26 16.27
CA ILE A 13 19.86 -18.16 17.62
C ILE A 13 20.95 -18.01 18.69
N LEU A 14 22.08 -18.74 18.55
CA LEU A 14 23.20 -18.68 19.50
C LEU A 14 23.93 -17.34 19.47
N PHE A 15 24.03 -16.67 18.32
CA PHE A 15 24.61 -15.32 18.22
C PHE A 15 23.67 -14.22 18.73
N ALA A 16 22.36 -14.37 18.54
CA ALA A 16 21.36 -13.42 19.06
C ALA A 16 21.37 -13.31 20.60
N ALA A 17 21.71 -14.40 21.31
CA ALA A 17 21.76 -14.44 22.77
C ALA A 17 22.82 -13.50 23.41
N ARG A 18 23.85 -13.08 22.66
CA ARG A 18 24.90 -12.18 23.16
C ARG A 18 24.65 -10.68 22.90
N ALA A 19 23.64 -10.31 22.11
CA ALA A 19 23.36 -8.90 21.80
C ALA A 19 22.55 -8.20 22.90
N ARG A 20 22.82 -6.90 23.14
CA ARG A 20 22.06 -6.03 24.08
C ARG A 20 20.71 -5.56 23.50
N ALA A 21 20.13 -6.30 22.55
CA ALA A 21 18.85 -5.95 21.94
C ALA A 21 17.67 -6.40 22.82
N GLN A 22 16.57 -5.65 22.75
CA GLN A 22 15.37 -5.86 23.56
C GLN A 22 14.37 -6.78 22.86
N VAL A 23 14.31 -6.68 21.53
CA VAL A 23 13.39 -7.43 20.67
C VAL A 23 14.18 -8.02 19.51
N PHE A 24 13.90 -9.29 19.21
CA PHE A 24 14.33 -9.95 17.98
C PHE A 24 13.12 -10.43 17.20
N ARG A 25 13.14 -10.26 15.88
CA ARG A 25 12.24 -10.95 14.97
C ARG A 25 13.04 -11.99 14.20
N VAL A 26 12.59 -13.23 14.20
CA VAL A 26 13.17 -14.29 13.38
C VAL A 26 12.13 -14.68 12.36
N GLN A 27 12.52 -14.74 11.09
CA GLN A 27 11.63 -15.12 10.01
C GLN A 27 12.37 -15.90 8.93
N GLY A 28 11.64 -16.74 8.19
CA GLY A 28 12.19 -17.49 7.06
C GLY A 28 11.10 -18.07 6.19
N GLY A 29 11.42 -18.40 4.95
CA GLY A 29 10.43 -18.83 3.97
C GLY A 29 11.02 -19.16 2.60
N GLU A 30 10.11 -19.39 1.66
CA GLU A 30 10.38 -19.65 0.24
C GLU A 30 9.37 -18.90 -0.63
N SER A 31 9.81 -18.44 -1.81
CA SER A 31 8.97 -17.78 -2.81
C SER A 31 9.31 -18.28 -4.21
N THR A 32 8.30 -18.80 -4.92
CA THR A 32 8.43 -19.20 -6.33
C THR A 32 8.30 -18.02 -7.29
N LEU A 33 7.77 -16.88 -6.82
CA LEU A 33 7.75 -15.61 -7.55
C LEU A 33 9.18 -15.10 -7.75
N LEU A 34 9.95 -15.11 -6.67
CA LEU A 34 11.32 -14.58 -6.65
C LEU A 34 12.39 -15.68 -6.80
N LYS A 35 12.00 -16.96 -6.89
CA LYS A 35 12.91 -18.13 -6.91
C LYS A 35 13.95 -18.06 -5.78
N ALA A 36 13.45 -17.86 -4.57
CA ALA A 36 14.26 -17.51 -3.41
C ALA A 36 13.82 -18.25 -2.14
N GLU A 37 14.78 -18.71 -1.34
CA GLU A 37 14.56 -19.32 -0.02
C GLU A 37 15.55 -18.73 0.98
N GLY A 38 15.16 -18.50 2.23
CA GLY A 38 16.08 -17.90 3.20
C GLY A 38 15.47 -17.55 4.53
N ALA A 39 16.30 -16.95 5.39
CA ALA A 39 15.90 -16.51 6.72
C ALA A 39 16.58 -15.19 7.07
N SER A 40 15.94 -14.44 7.97
CA SER A 40 16.51 -13.24 8.56
C SER A 40 16.23 -13.13 10.06
N VAL A 41 17.13 -12.41 10.72
CA VAL A 41 16.97 -11.97 12.10
C VAL A 41 17.09 -10.47 12.14
N GLU A 42 16.03 -9.84 12.62
CA GLU A 42 16.01 -8.41 12.93
C GLU A 42 16.13 -8.23 14.43
N PHE A 43 16.79 -7.16 14.84
CA PHE A 43 16.99 -6.81 16.23
C PHE A 43 16.71 -5.33 16.44
N LYS A 44 16.11 -5.01 17.58
CA LYS A 44 15.77 -3.63 17.96
C LYS A 44 16.13 -3.35 19.43
N ALA A 45 16.67 -2.16 19.65
CA ALA A 45 17.03 -1.59 20.93
C ALA A 45 16.71 -0.07 20.93
N PRO A 46 16.75 0.63 22.08
CA PRO A 46 16.33 2.03 22.15
C PRO A 46 17.09 2.99 21.23
N GLN A 47 18.37 2.71 20.94
CA GLN A 47 19.24 3.57 20.15
C GLN A 47 19.78 2.89 18.88
N TYR A 48 19.46 1.63 18.64
CA TYR A 48 19.89 0.93 17.44
C TYR A 48 18.90 -0.15 17.00
N ASP A 49 18.89 -0.38 15.71
CA ASP A 49 18.14 -1.46 15.06
C ASP A 49 18.98 -2.02 13.90
N GLY A 50 18.67 -3.23 13.47
CA GLY A 50 19.37 -3.83 12.35
C GLY A 50 18.82 -5.19 11.98
N SER A 51 19.37 -5.73 10.91
CA SER A 51 18.97 -7.03 10.36
C SER A 51 20.17 -7.80 9.82
N LEU A 52 20.05 -9.13 9.86
CA LEU A 52 20.96 -10.07 9.24
C LEU A 52 20.12 -11.06 8.43
N GLY A 53 20.40 -11.21 7.15
CA GLY A 53 19.71 -12.11 6.24
C GLY A 53 20.68 -13.06 5.54
N LEU A 54 20.25 -14.31 5.35
CA LEU A 54 20.99 -15.32 4.59
C LEU A 54 20.00 -16.22 3.85
N GLY A 55 20.25 -16.47 2.56
CA GLY A 55 19.36 -17.25 1.73
C GLY A 55 19.97 -17.63 0.38
N PHE A 56 19.24 -18.42 -0.40
CA PHE A 56 19.54 -18.72 -1.78
C PHE A 56 18.60 -17.94 -2.71
N TYR A 57 19.15 -17.37 -3.77
CA TYR A 57 18.42 -16.71 -4.84
C TYR A 57 18.90 -17.24 -6.18
N ASN A 58 17.99 -17.78 -7.00
CA ASN A 58 18.33 -18.48 -8.24
C ASN A 58 19.44 -19.55 -8.05
N GLY A 59 19.42 -20.25 -6.91
CA GLY A 59 20.41 -21.29 -6.57
C GLY A 59 21.75 -20.78 -6.04
N THR A 60 21.99 -19.47 -5.98
CA THR A 60 23.23 -18.88 -5.45
C THR A 60 23.04 -18.41 -4.01
N LEU A 61 24.01 -18.73 -3.14
CA LEU A 61 24.02 -18.26 -1.74
C LEU A 61 24.23 -16.74 -1.70
N GLN A 62 23.37 -16.05 -0.95
CA GLN A 62 23.36 -14.61 -0.78
C GLN A 62 23.25 -14.24 0.70
N TYR A 63 23.82 -13.10 1.09
CA TYR A 63 23.74 -12.58 2.45
C TYR A 63 23.52 -11.07 2.45
N GLY A 64 22.92 -10.57 3.54
CA GLY A 64 22.78 -9.15 3.78
C GLY A 64 22.82 -8.81 5.25
N ALA A 65 23.26 -7.60 5.56
CA ALA A 65 23.37 -7.10 6.91
C ALA A 65 23.12 -5.60 6.90
N SER A 66 22.26 -5.11 7.79
CA SER A 66 22.02 -3.68 7.97
C SER A 66 22.03 -3.32 9.45
N THR A 67 22.51 -2.12 9.77
CA THR A 67 22.46 -1.57 11.12
C THR A 67 22.21 -0.07 11.05
N ARG A 68 21.44 0.42 12.02
CA ARG A 68 21.12 1.82 12.23
C ARG A 68 21.39 2.16 13.69
N TYR A 69 22.09 3.26 13.93
CA TYR A 69 22.44 3.74 15.25
C TYR A 69 22.12 5.23 15.38
N GLN A 70 21.38 5.60 16.42
CA GLN A 70 21.07 7.00 16.74
C GLN A 70 22.10 7.54 17.74
N PHE A 71 22.83 8.56 17.33
CA PHE A 71 23.86 9.21 18.15
C PHE A 71 23.75 10.74 18.07
N ARG A 72 23.38 11.38 19.18
CA ARG A 72 23.37 12.85 19.33
C ARG A 72 22.66 13.59 18.18
N GLY A 73 21.50 13.09 17.74
CA GLY A 73 20.71 13.67 16.64
C GLY A 73 21.18 13.30 15.23
N TYR A 74 22.22 12.47 15.11
CA TYR A 74 22.62 11.82 13.87
C TYR A 74 22.09 10.39 13.86
N THR A 75 21.70 9.92 12.67
CA THR A 75 21.44 8.51 12.41
C THR A 75 22.56 7.99 11.53
N ILE A 76 23.36 7.09 12.09
CA ILE A 76 24.47 6.41 11.41
C ILE A 76 23.92 5.08 10.89
N LEU A 77 24.26 4.76 9.66
CA LEU A 77 23.77 3.60 8.92
C LEU A 77 24.99 2.79 8.48
N GLY A 78 24.89 1.48 8.53
CA GLY A 78 25.96 0.57 8.13
C GLY A 78 25.42 -0.68 7.49
N GLY A 79 26.14 -1.18 6.48
CA GLY A 79 25.75 -2.36 5.72
C GLY A 79 24.84 -2.01 4.55
N ASP A 80 23.83 -2.84 4.33
CA ASP A 80 22.91 -2.79 3.20
C ASP A 80 21.77 -1.82 3.47
N GLU A 81 21.58 -0.89 2.55
CA GLU A 81 20.54 0.13 2.66
C GLU A 81 19.90 0.39 1.30
N ALA A 82 18.57 0.51 1.31
CA ALA A 82 17.81 1.09 0.22
C ALA A 82 17.79 2.61 0.42
N ILE A 83 18.52 3.33 -0.42
CA ILE A 83 18.64 4.79 -0.37
C ILE A 83 17.53 5.38 -1.25
N PRO A 84 16.55 6.10 -0.69
CA PRO A 84 15.51 6.75 -1.47
C PRO A 84 16.11 7.85 -2.36
N PHE A 85 15.87 7.77 -3.66
CA PHE A 85 16.27 8.77 -4.65
C PHE A 85 14.99 9.38 -5.25
N THR A 86 14.20 10.04 -4.43
CA THR A 86 12.96 10.69 -4.86
C THR A 86 13.20 12.18 -5.09
N LEU A 87 12.68 12.67 -6.22
CA LEU A 87 12.60 14.08 -6.57
C LEU A 87 11.18 14.57 -6.30
N PRO A 88 10.99 15.84 -5.91
CA PRO A 88 9.65 16.40 -5.73
C PRO A 88 8.82 16.44 -7.04
N THR A 89 9.48 16.25 -8.19
CA THR A 89 8.83 16.10 -9.50
C THR A 89 8.19 14.73 -9.71
N ASP A 90 8.51 13.73 -8.88
CA ASP A 90 8.04 12.35 -9.02
C ASP A 90 6.66 12.15 -8.37
N ILE A 91 5.63 12.81 -8.90
CA ILE A 91 4.27 12.80 -8.32
C ILE A 91 3.42 11.58 -8.71
N PHE A 92 3.87 10.83 -9.72
CA PHE A 92 3.22 9.62 -10.25
C PHE A 92 3.84 8.32 -9.71
N ASP A 93 5.15 8.31 -9.47
CA ASP A 93 5.85 7.19 -8.84
C ASP A 93 6.91 7.68 -7.85
N ALA A 94 6.68 7.48 -6.56
CA ALA A 94 7.62 7.83 -5.50
C ALA A 94 8.56 6.68 -5.11
N SER A 95 8.55 5.56 -5.84
CA SER A 95 9.27 4.33 -5.50
C SER A 95 10.71 4.29 -6.03
N HIS A 96 11.31 5.46 -6.23
CA HIS A 96 12.68 5.57 -6.69
C HIS A 96 13.64 5.37 -5.52
N TYR A 97 14.32 4.22 -5.50
CA TYR A 97 15.43 3.94 -4.59
C TYR A 97 16.51 3.17 -5.33
N PHE A 98 17.72 3.23 -4.81
CA PHE A 98 18.78 2.31 -5.22
C PHE A 98 19.36 1.65 -3.99
N SER A 99 19.90 0.47 -4.20
CA SER A 99 20.49 -0.29 -3.10
C SER A 99 21.98 -0.03 -3.04
N ALA A 100 22.51 0.11 -1.82
CA ALA A 100 23.92 0.31 -1.59
C ALA A 100 24.39 -0.44 -0.35
N ARG A 101 25.68 -0.80 -0.34
CA ARG A 101 26.38 -1.41 0.79
C ARG A 101 27.51 -0.49 1.24
N GLY A 102 27.48 -0.03 2.49
CA GLY A 102 28.48 0.91 2.98
C GLY A 102 28.14 1.55 4.32
N MET A 103 28.52 2.80 4.48
CA MET A 103 28.21 3.61 5.67
C MET A 103 27.51 4.89 5.26
N GLY A 104 26.41 5.19 5.94
CA GLY A 104 25.60 6.37 5.75
C GLY A 104 25.48 7.20 7.02
N VAL A 105 25.27 8.50 6.87
CA VAL A 105 24.93 9.39 7.98
C VAL A 105 23.83 10.35 7.52
N THR A 106 22.79 10.47 8.34
CA THR A 106 21.77 11.50 8.15
C THR A 106 21.58 12.32 9.40
N ARG A 107 21.30 13.61 9.18
CA ARG A 107 20.87 14.54 10.21
C ARG A 107 19.87 15.50 9.61
N GLY A 108 18.82 15.78 10.37
CA GLY A 108 17.80 16.74 10.00
C GLY A 108 17.44 17.64 11.17
N ASN A 109 16.99 18.85 10.85
CA ASN A 109 16.28 19.75 11.74
C ASN A 109 15.03 20.27 10.99
N GLU A 110 14.31 21.24 11.55
CA GLU A 110 13.06 21.74 10.95
C GLU A 110 13.25 22.41 9.58
N THR A 111 14.44 22.94 9.32
CA THR A 111 14.76 23.78 8.15
C THR A 111 15.69 23.12 7.14
N SER A 112 16.39 22.06 7.51
CA SER A 112 17.38 21.40 6.66
C SER A 112 17.56 19.94 7.00
N ARG A 113 17.89 19.14 5.99
CA ARG A 113 18.22 17.73 6.14
C ARG A 113 19.35 17.39 5.20
N PHE A 114 20.30 16.60 5.68
CA PHE A 114 21.31 16.01 4.81
C PHE A 114 21.40 14.50 5.00
N TYR A 115 21.88 13.87 3.94
CA TYR A 115 22.24 12.45 3.90
C TYR A 115 23.56 12.33 3.15
N ALA A 116 24.55 11.70 3.75
CA ALA A 116 25.83 11.41 3.12
C ALA A 116 26.10 9.92 3.23
N PHE A 117 26.60 9.30 2.16
CA PHE A 117 26.93 7.88 2.16
C PHE A 117 28.20 7.62 1.35
N ALA A 118 28.97 6.63 1.80
CA ALA A 118 30.16 6.13 1.12
C ALA A 118 30.17 4.60 1.16
N GLY A 119 30.39 3.98 0.01
CA GLY A 119 30.43 2.52 -0.10
C GLY A 119 30.39 2.07 -1.56
N THR A 120 29.59 1.06 -1.83
CA THR A 120 29.33 0.55 -3.18
C THR A 120 27.85 0.59 -3.47
N THR A 121 27.43 0.84 -4.72
CA THR A 121 26.10 0.41 -5.14
C THR A 121 26.00 -1.10 -5.01
N SER A 122 24.80 -1.62 -4.85
CA SER A 122 24.58 -3.04 -4.72
C SER A 122 23.33 -3.47 -5.45
N THR A 123 23.30 -4.71 -5.90
CA THR A 123 22.08 -5.36 -6.35
C THR A 123 21.40 -6.00 -5.14
N TRP A 124 20.21 -5.51 -4.79
CA TRP A 124 19.44 -6.03 -3.66
C TRP A 124 18.58 -7.20 -4.09
N VAL A 125 18.58 -8.21 -3.23
CA VAL A 125 17.83 -9.44 -3.39
C VAL A 125 17.04 -9.61 -2.10
N GLY A 126 15.80 -9.14 -2.11
CA GLY A 126 14.92 -9.18 -0.96
C GLY A 126 13.67 -9.99 -1.25
N THR A 127 13.31 -10.86 -0.32
CA THR A 127 11.97 -11.45 -0.20
C THR A 127 11.30 -10.86 1.04
N GLY A 128 10.00 -11.13 1.23
CA GLY A 128 9.31 -10.76 2.47
C GLY A 128 9.88 -11.40 3.75
N PHE A 129 10.86 -12.32 3.65
CA PHE A 129 11.43 -13.09 4.77
C PHE A 129 12.96 -13.07 4.87
N PHE A 130 13.69 -12.55 3.88
CA PHE A 130 15.12 -12.20 4.01
C PHE A 130 15.53 -11.12 3.03
N SER A 131 16.57 -10.35 3.39
CA SER A 131 17.22 -9.38 2.51
C SER A 131 18.69 -9.73 2.33
N ALA A 132 19.18 -9.67 1.11
CA ALA A 132 20.58 -9.83 0.76
C ALA A 132 21.01 -8.76 -0.26
N ALA A 133 22.31 -8.52 -0.37
CA ALA A 133 22.84 -7.63 -1.38
C ALA A 133 24.24 -8.08 -1.85
N THR A 134 24.56 -7.78 -3.09
CA THR A 134 25.91 -7.95 -3.65
C THR A 134 26.48 -6.59 -4.05
N SER A 135 27.71 -6.31 -3.63
CA SER A 135 28.42 -5.09 -4.02
C SER A 135 28.75 -5.09 -5.50
N ASP A 136 28.51 -3.96 -6.17
CA ASP A 136 28.78 -3.79 -7.60
C ASP A 136 29.94 -2.83 -7.85
N ARG A 137 29.74 -1.52 -7.63
CA ARG A 137 30.74 -0.47 -7.94
C ARG A 137 30.84 0.57 -6.82
N PRO A 138 32.00 1.19 -6.58
CA PRO A 138 32.15 2.27 -5.61
C PRO A 138 31.21 3.44 -5.90
N ALA A 139 30.61 4.00 -4.85
CA ALA A 139 29.74 5.16 -4.94
C ALA A 139 29.79 6.02 -3.67
N GLY A 140 29.76 7.34 -3.88
CA GLY A 140 29.51 8.34 -2.86
C GLY A 140 28.20 9.06 -3.13
N VAL A 141 27.45 9.39 -2.08
CA VAL A 141 26.13 10.02 -2.20
C VAL A 141 26.08 11.21 -1.25
N PHE A 142 25.54 12.31 -1.73
CA PHE A 142 25.25 13.48 -0.91
C PHE A 142 23.93 14.10 -1.31
N PHE A 143 22.95 14.02 -0.41
CA PHE A 143 21.67 14.69 -0.55
C PHE A 143 21.55 15.80 0.47
N TYR A 144 21.00 16.92 0.02
CA TYR A 144 20.73 18.05 0.87
C TYR A 144 19.35 18.61 0.56
N GLU A 145 18.65 19.02 1.61
CA GLU A 145 17.39 19.73 1.50
C GLU A 145 17.39 20.91 2.45
N ARG A 146 16.81 22.02 2.01
CA ARG A 146 16.66 23.22 2.82
C ARG A 146 15.36 23.93 2.53
N LYS A 147 14.57 24.19 3.57
CA LYS A 147 13.45 25.14 3.52
C LYS A 147 14.02 26.55 3.52
N TRP A 148 13.81 27.28 2.43
CA TRP A 148 14.26 28.67 2.30
C TRP A 148 13.23 29.65 2.84
N LYS A 149 11.94 29.39 2.59
CA LYS A 149 10.77 30.07 3.16
C LYS A 149 9.73 29.02 3.53
N LYS A 150 8.61 29.42 4.17
CA LYS A 150 7.51 28.50 4.50
C LYS A 150 7.01 27.71 3.27
N ASP A 151 7.08 28.34 2.10
CA ASP A 151 6.51 27.79 0.88
C ASP A 151 7.56 27.21 -0.08
N PHE A 152 8.86 27.37 0.19
CA PHE A 152 9.92 26.97 -0.75
C PHE A 152 10.92 26.02 -0.11
N ARG A 153 11.12 24.87 -0.77
CA ARG A 153 12.14 23.88 -0.41
C ARG A 153 13.11 23.68 -1.57
N LEU A 154 14.38 23.94 -1.31
CA LEU A 154 15.48 23.63 -2.20
C LEU A 154 15.96 22.22 -1.90
N PHE A 155 16.30 21.47 -2.94
CA PHE A 155 16.88 20.15 -2.79
C PHE A 155 18.02 19.94 -3.78
N SER A 156 18.95 19.10 -3.35
CA SER A 156 20.15 18.69 -4.05
C SER A 156 20.30 17.19 -3.91
N ARG A 157 20.57 16.51 -5.03
CA ARG A 157 20.75 15.06 -5.11
C ARG A 157 21.98 14.73 -5.92
N ASN A 158 23.07 14.38 -5.23
CA ASN A 158 24.34 14.05 -5.85
C ASN A 158 24.74 12.60 -5.60
N ILE A 159 25.18 11.92 -6.67
CA ILE A 159 25.80 10.61 -6.62
C ILE A 159 27.07 10.67 -7.48
N ALA A 160 28.19 10.30 -6.88
CA ALA A 160 29.47 10.15 -7.55
C ALA A 160 29.82 8.65 -7.63
N SER A 161 29.92 8.13 -8.85
CA SER A 161 30.40 6.78 -9.15
C SER A 161 31.12 6.80 -10.50
N ASN A 162 31.14 5.70 -11.25
CA ASN A 162 31.61 5.69 -12.64
C ASN A 162 30.78 6.62 -13.54
N THR A 163 29.52 6.83 -13.18
CA THR A 163 28.67 7.88 -13.73
C THR A 163 28.36 8.92 -12.65
N GLN A 164 28.17 10.16 -13.08
CA GLN A 164 27.87 11.27 -12.18
C GLN A 164 26.40 11.65 -12.29
N THR A 165 25.77 11.83 -11.13
CA THR A 165 24.43 12.39 -11.01
C THR A 165 24.50 13.60 -10.10
N ALA A 166 24.03 14.74 -10.58
CA ALA A 166 23.88 16.00 -9.87
C ALA A 166 22.56 16.63 -10.31
N LEU A 167 21.53 16.47 -9.48
CA LEU A 167 20.18 16.99 -9.74
C LEU A 167 19.80 17.99 -8.67
N GLU A 168 19.44 19.18 -9.11
CA GLU A 168 19.11 20.33 -8.27
C GLU A 168 17.70 20.81 -8.60
N GLY A 169 17.00 21.35 -7.60
CA GLY A 169 15.68 21.88 -7.87
C GLY A 169 15.02 22.59 -6.71
N VAL A 170 13.81 23.03 -6.99
CA VAL A 170 12.96 23.75 -6.06
C VAL A 170 11.56 23.17 -6.07
N GLU A 171 11.01 23.00 -4.89
CA GLU A 171 9.60 22.72 -4.65
C GLU A 171 8.95 23.97 -4.05
N TRP A 172 7.78 24.31 -4.57
CA TRP A 172 6.92 25.38 -4.11
C TRP A 172 5.61 24.79 -3.56
N SER A 173 5.30 25.07 -2.31
CA SER A 173 4.11 24.61 -1.59
C SER A 173 3.45 25.79 -0.88
N ARG A 174 2.62 26.56 -1.60
CA ARG A 174 1.97 27.77 -1.04
C ARG A 174 0.90 27.43 0.00
N ASN A 175 0.19 26.32 -0.17
CA ASN A 175 -0.89 25.85 0.68
C ASN A 175 -0.89 24.31 0.71
N LYS A 176 -1.70 23.69 1.58
CA LYS A 176 -1.86 22.22 1.61
C LYS A 176 -2.38 21.64 0.28
N TRP A 177 -3.09 22.43 -0.52
CA TRP A 177 -3.76 21.98 -1.75
C TRP A 177 -2.94 22.20 -3.03
N PHE A 178 -1.77 22.84 -2.97
CA PHE A 178 -0.98 23.17 -4.16
C PHE A 178 0.50 22.89 -3.93
N LYS A 179 1.09 22.11 -4.83
CA LYS A 179 2.54 21.89 -4.92
C LYS A 179 2.99 21.97 -6.37
N GLY A 180 4.08 22.68 -6.61
CA GLY A 180 4.77 22.66 -7.90
C GLY A 180 6.25 22.40 -7.69
N ALA A 181 6.90 21.68 -8.59
CA ALA A 181 8.34 21.45 -8.51
C ALA A 181 9.01 21.51 -9.87
N ILE A 182 10.29 21.87 -9.85
CA ILE A 182 11.17 21.78 -11.01
C ILE A 182 12.52 21.21 -10.56
N ALA A 183 13.06 20.31 -11.37
CA ALA A 183 14.33 19.63 -11.13
C ALA A 183 15.14 19.64 -12.44
N GLY A 184 16.43 19.90 -12.36
CA GLY A 184 17.30 19.89 -13.52
C GLY A 184 18.74 19.52 -13.16
N GLY A 185 19.48 19.03 -14.14
CA GLY A 185 20.90 18.73 -13.99
C GLY A 185 21.37 17.59 -14.88
N ILE A 186 22.24 16.77 -14.33
CA ILE A 186 22.85 15.63 -15.03
C ILE A 186 22.55 14.37 -14.20
N GLY A 187 22.02 13.31 -14.80
CA GLY A 187 21.87 12.00 -14.16
C GLY A 187 22.53 10.92 -15.00
N SER A 188 23.42 10.13 -14.40
CA SER A 188 24.29 9.17 -15.08
C SER A 188 24.97 9.73 -16.34
N ASN A 189 25.54 10.94 -16.23
CA ASN A 189 26.16 11.68 -17.34
C ASN A 189 25.20 12.11 -18.48
N GLN A 190 23.89 12.02 -18.28
CA GLN A 190 22.87 12.42 -19.25
C GLN A 190 22.10 13.65 -18.75
N LYS A 191 21.71 14.54 -19.67
CA LYS A 191 20.91 15.73 -19.32
C LYS A 191 19.54 15.32 -18.78
N TYR A 192 19.07 16.04 -17.76
CA TYR A 192 17.79 15.81 -17.13
C TYR A 192 17.08 17.14 -16.84
N LEU A 193 15.79 17.20 -17.16
CA LEU A 193 14.88 18.27 -16.76
C LEU A 193 13.51 17.69 -16.47
N ALA A 194 12.93 18.01 -15.32
CA ALA A 194 11.58 17.62 -14.97
C ALA A 194 10.83 18.76 -14.30
N SER A 195 9.52 18.81 -14.54
CA SER A 195 8.60 19.70 -13.83
C SER A 195 7.36 18.93 -13.39
N SER A 196 6.75 19.37 -12.30
CA SER A 196 5.50 18.79 -11.79
C SER A 196 4.57 19.84 -11.19
N LEU A 197 3.28 19.50 -11.21
CA LEU A 197 2.20 20.25 -10.62
C LEU A 197 1.23 19.26 -9.97
N ASP A 198 0.94 19.46 -8.70
CA ASP A 198 0.04 18.65 -7.88
C ASP A 198 -0.94 19.58 -7.16
N ILE A 199 -2.23 19.38 -7.42
CA ILE A 199 -3.33 20.18 -6.90
C ILE A 199 -4.34 19.22 -6.27
N GLU A 200 -4.54 19.33 -4.96
CA GLU A 200 -5.43 18.46 -4.21
C GLU A 200 -6.39 19.27 -3.33
N THR A 201 -7.66 19.28 -3.72
CA THR A 201 -8.78 19.88 -3.00
C THR A 201 -9.79 18.80 -2.60
N GLN A 202 -10.87 19.19 -1.92
CA GLN A 202 -11.95 18.26 -1.56
C GLN A 202 -12.65 17.64 -2.79
N THR A 203 -12.66 18.35 -3.92
CA THR A 203 -13.41 17.94 -5.13
C THR A 203 -12.51 17.65 -6.32
N LEU A 204 -11.22 17.98 -6.26
CA LEU A 204 -10.29 17.84 -7.38
C LEU A 204 -8.94 17.32 -6.89
N ALA A 205 -8.48 16.21 -7.46
CA ALA A 205 -7.09 15.81 -7.43
C ALA A 205 -6.54 15.88 -8.86
N PHE A 206 -5.55 16.73 -9.09
CA PHE A 206 -4.94 16.94 -10.40
C PHE A 206 -3.42 16.85 -10.28
N LYS A 207 -2.84 15.99 -11.11
CA LYS A 207 -1.41 15.76 -11.21
C LYS A 207 -0.96 15.95 -12.65
N SER A 208 0.12 16.68 -12.84
CA SER A 208 0.77 16.84 -14.14
C SER A 208 2.27 16.83 -13.97
N SER A 209 2.98 16.12 -14.84
CA SER A 209 4.44 16.11 -14.85
C SER A 209 4.96 16.06 -16.27
N TYR A 210 6.14 16.63 -16.49
CA TYR A 210 6.85 16.52 -17.76
C TYR A 210 8.31 16.22 -17.48
N VAL A 211 8.82 15.15 -18.08
CA VAL A 211 10.21 14.72 -17.92
C VAL A 211 10.90 14.67 -19.28
N VAL A 212 12.07 15.30 -19.36
CA VAL A 212 12.98 15.26 -20.51
C VAL A 212 14.29 14.67 -20.06
N THR A 213 14.69 13.58 -20.71
CA THR A 213 15.93 12.87 -20.42
C THR A 213 16.72 12.61 -21.71
N GLY A 214 18.03 12.39 -21.58
CA GLY A 214 18.83 11.83 -22.69
C GLY A 214 18.44 10.38 -23.02
N ASP A 215 18.79 9.91 -24.23
CA ASP A 215 18.41 8.59 -24.76
C ASP A 215 18.95 7.38 -23.99
N GLN A 216 19.96 7.60 -23.13
CA GLN A 216 20.59 6.59 -22.28
C GLN A 216 20.47 6.97 -20.80
N PHE A 217 19.53 7.85 -20.45
CA PHE A 217 19.36 8.29 -19.08
C PHE A 217 18.95 7.11 -18.20
N GLN A 218 19.68 6.94 -17.10
CA GLN A 218 19.31 6.07 -16.01
C GLN A 218 19.47 6.89 -14.74
N ARG A 219 18.42 6.98 -13.94
CA ARG A 219 18.46 7.78 -12.72
C ARG A 219 19.49 7.21 -11.74
N VAL A 220 19.54 5.88 -11.63
CA VAL A 220 20.64 5.10 -11.04
C VAL A 220 20.73 3.77 -11.79
N THR A 221 21.95 3.30 -12.07
CA THR A 221 22.29 2.02 -12.71
C THR A 221 22.12 0.84 -11.74
N VAL A 222 20.91 0.63 -11.20
CA VAL A 222 20.57 -0.54 -10.39
C VAL A 222 19.36 -1.25 -10.99
N ILE A 223 19.49 -2.57 -11.12
CA ILE A 223 18.41 -3.46 -11.55
C ILE A 223 17.40 -3.51 -10.41
N SER A 224 16.41 -2.61 -10.42
CA SER A 224 15.22 -2.77 -9.60
C SER A 224 14.29 -3.74 -10.32
N PRO A 225 13.94 -4.90 -9.72
CA PRO A 225 12.96 -5.77 -10.34
C PRO A 225 11.59 -5.07 -10.32
N LEU A 226 11.08 -4.73 -11.52
CA LEU A 226 9.71 -4.28 -11.77
C LEU A 226 9.36 -2.87 -11.25
N SER A 227 10.25 -1.88 -11.43
CA SER A 227 9.88 -0.47 -11.25
C SER A 227 9.47 0.14 -12.60
N SER A 228 8.25 0.64 -12.67
CA SER A 228 7.78 1.45 -13.79
C SER A 228 8.32 2.88 -13.66
N GLU A 229 8.97 3.42 -14.69
CA GLU A 229 9.35 4.83 -14.73
C GLU A 229 8.37 5.65 -15.59
N VAL A 230 8.08 6.88 -15.19
CA VAL A 230 7.34 7.82 -16.05
C VAL A 230 8.29 8.60 -16.95
N ASN A 231 7.90 8.80 -18.21
CA ASN A 231 8.66 9.58 -19.19
C ASN A 231 7.76 10.61 -19.87
N LYS A 232 8.32 11.67 -20.49
CA LYS A 232 7.56 12.68 -21.24
C LYS A 232 6.45 13.33 -20.39
N GLY A 233 5.34 13.72 -21.03
CA GLY A 233 4.21 14.35 -20.38
C GLY A 233 3.23 13.34 -19.79
N ASN A 234 2.84 13.53 -18.54
CA ASN A 234 1.89 12.69 -17.83
C ASN A 234 0.88 13.59 -17.13
N VAL A 235 -0.40 13.26 -17.23
CA VAL A 235 -1.49 14.02 -16.61
C VAL A 235 -2.52 13.05 -16.04
N GLN A 236 -2.98 13.31 -14.83
CA GLN A 236 -4.08 12.58 -14.22
C GLN A 236 -4.97 13.54 -13.45
N MET A 237 -6.27 13.35 -13.59
CA MET A 237 -7.28 14.17 -12.95
C MET A 237 -8.38 13.27 -12.41
N LEU A 238 -8.70 13.45 -11.14
CA LEU A 238 -9.85 12.87 -10.47
C LEU A 238 -10.72 14.02 -9.96
N TYR A 239 -11.97 14.05 -10.41
CA TYR A 239 -12.94 15.07 -10.08
C TYR A 239 -14.14 14.44 -9.39
N ARG A 240 -14.42 14.90 -8.17
CA ARG A 240 -15.51 14.47 -7.30
C ARG A 240 -16.41 15.67 -7.01
N PRO A 241 -17.33 16.03 -7.91
CA PRO A 241 -18.21 17.18 -7.70
C PRO A 241 -19.10 17.00 -6.46
N ASN A 242 -19.38 15.76 -6.07
CA ASN A 242 -20.12 15.39 -4.86
C ASN A 242 -19.78 13.94 -4.44
N ASN A 243 -20.43 13.45 -3.38
CA ASN A 243 -20.20 12.09 -2.87
C ASN A 243 -20.75 10.97 -3.77
N MET A 244 -21.53 11.30 -4.81
CA MET A 244 -22.19 10.33 -5.69
C MET A 244 -21.45 10.13 -7.00
N VAL A 245 -20.61 11.07 -7.43
CA VAL A 245 -19.98 11.02 -8.76
C VAL A 245 -18.47 11.17 -8.63
N THR A 246 -17.73 10.30 -9.29
CA THR A 246 -16.28 10.41 -9.50
C THR A 246 -15.99 10.30 -10.98
N ILE A 247 -15.20 11.21 -11.51
CA ILE A 247 -14.73 11.21 -12.89
C ILE A 247 -13.21 11.16 -12.84
N THR A 248 -12.62 10.17 -13.50
CA THR A 248 -11.17 10.03 -13.61
C THR A 248 -10.76 10.11 -15.06
N THR A 249 -9.73 10.90 -15.37
CA THR A 249 -9.13 10.96 -16.69
C THR A 249 -7.63 11.02 -16.56
N GLY A 250 -6.91 10.45 -17.51
CA GLY A 250 -5.45 10.48 -17.46
C GLY A 250 -4.78 10.06 -18.76
N HIS A 251 -3.54 10.50 -18.88
CA HIS A 251 -2.58 10.14 -19.91
C HIS A 251 -1.25 9.86 -19.23
N GLU A 252 -0.74 8.64 -19.39
CA GLU A 252 0.52 8.22 -18.80
C GLU A 252 1.42 7.57 -19.87
N ASN A 253 2.70 7.90 -19.81
CA ASN A 253 3.81 7.37 -20.59
C ASN A 253 4.70 6.60 -19.62
N ILE A 254 4.66 5.28 -19.72
CA ILE A 254 5.29 4.36 -18.77
C ILE A 254 6.46 3.65 -19.48
N LEU A 255 7.56 3.47 -18.77
CA LEU A 255 8.68 2.61 -19.14
C LEU A 255 8.76 1.48 -18.11
N GLU A 256 8.60 0.23 -18.53
CA GLU A 256 8.67 -0.91 -17.62
C GLU A 256 9.46 -2.08 -18.27
N PRO A 257 10.28 -2.82 -17.50
CA PRO A 257 10.90 -4.04 -18.00
C PRO A 257 9.90 -5.20 -17.96
N VAL A 258 9.50 -5.72 -19.13
CA VAL A 258 8.50 -6.81 -19.26
C VAL A 258 8.99 -8.15 -18.67
N ALA A 259 10.30 -8.33 -18.57
CA ALA A 259 10.93 -9.45 -17.88
C ALA A 259 11.99 -8.92 -16.91
N LEU A 260 12.22 -9.66 -15.82
CA LEU A 260 13.20 -9.29 -14.81
C LEU A 260 14.59 -9.10 -15.43
N GLY A 261 15.15 -7.89 -15.36
CA GLY A 261 16.43 -7.54 -15.98
C GLY A 261 16.41 -7.38 -17.52
N GLY A 262 15.23 -7.39 -18.15
CA GLY A 262 15.05 -7.11 -19.58
C GLY A 262 15.10 -5.60 -19.91
N PRO A 263 15.13 -5.24 -21.21
CA PRO A 263 15.10 -3.83 -21.62
C PRO A 263 13.77 -3.17 -21.24
N LEU A 264 13.82 -1.88 -20.87
CA LEU A 264 12.62 -1.07 -20.64
C LEU A 264 11.81 -0.98 -21.94
N GLN A 265 10.52 -1.27 -21.86
CA GLN A 265 9.58 -1.09 -22.96
C GLN A 265 8.69 0.10 -22.67
N GLN A 266 8.47 0.94 -23.69
CA GLN A 266 7.57 2.07 -23.60
C GLN A 266 6.13 1.63 -23.84
N ALA A 267 5.24 2.08 -22.95
CA ALA A 267 3.81 2.01 -23.09
C ALA A 267 3.20 3.41 -22.92
N THR A 268 2.13 3.70 -23.63
CA THR A 268 1.28 4.86 -23.38
C THR A 268 -0.11 4.38 -23.03
N VAL A 269 -0.75 5.03 -22.06
CA VAL A 269 -2.10 4.68 -21.61
C VAL A 269 -2.91 5.96 -21.48
N ASN A 270 -4.07 5.97 -22.13
CA ASN A 270 -5.12 6.96 -21.92
C ASN A 270 -6.26 6.29 -21.20
N GLN A 271 -6.79 6.96 -20.19
CA GLN A 271 -7.93 6.46 -19.44
C GLN A 271 -8.99 7.56 -19.26
N PHE A 272 -10.23 7.13 -19.28
CA PHE A 272 -11.38 7.93 -18.86
C PHE A 272 -12.36 6.99 -18.16
N SER A 273 -12.69 7.26 -16.90
CA SER A 273 -13.68 6.51 -16.15
C SER A 273 -14.65 7.40 -15.40
N THR A 274 -15.82 6.84 -15.15
CA THR A 274 -16.90 7.49 -14.40
C THR A 274 -17.51 6.48 -13.45
N ASP A 275 -17.67 6.87 -12.20
CA ASP A 275 -18.14 6.02 -11.13
C ASP A 275 -19.26 6.75 -10.38
N PHE A 276 -20.38 6.06 -10.22
CA PHE A 276 -21.61 6.57 -9.62
C PHE A 276 -21.97 5.75 -8.39
N HIS A 277 -22.24 6.42 -7.27
CA HIS A 277 -22.68 5.82 -6.00
C HIS A 277 -24.03 6.42 -5.62
N LEU A 278 -25.11 5.68 -5.85
CA LEU A 278 -26.48 6.07 -5.56
C LEU A 278 -27.04 5.16 -4.46
N LYS A 279 -26.89 5.59 -3.20
CA LYS A 279 -27.30 4.83 -2.01
C LYS A 279 -26.70 3.42 -2.01
N ARG A 280 -27.52 2.39 -2.25
CA ARG A 280 -27.13 0.98 -2.27
C ARG A 280 -26.65 0.50 -3.63
N PHE A 281 -26.78 1.33 -4.66
CA PHE A 281 -26.31 1.01 -6.01
C PHE A 281 -25.00 1.73 -6.26
N TYR A 282 -24.10 1.04 -6.93
CA TYR A 282 -22.91 1.64 -7.49
C TYR A 282 -22.72 1.11 -8.90
N PHE A 283 -22.31 1.96 -9.82
CA PHE A 283 -22.06 1.55 -11.21
C PHE A 283 -21.05 2.50 -11.83
N GLY A 284 -20.38 2.02 -12.86
CA GLY A 284 -19.38 2.83 -13.52
C GLY A 284 -19.01 2.26 -14.88
N SER A 285 -18.26 3.06 -15.61
CA SER A 285 -17.68 2.65 -16.88
C SER A 285 -16.33 3.32 -17.07
N GLY A 286 -15.42 2.63 -17.72
CA GLY A 286 -14.09 3.08 -18.06
C GLY A 286 -13.74 2.74 -19.51
N LEU A 287 -12.99 3.64 -20.12
CA LEU A 287 -12.44 3.53 -21.46
C LEU A 287 -10.93 3.66 -21.34
N PHE A 288 -10.22 2.70 -21.91
CA PHE A 288 -8.77 2.63 -21.90
C PHE A 288 -8.28 2.52 -23.34
N SER A 289 -7.24 3.26 -23.68
CA SER A 289 -6.54 3.12 -24.95
C SER A 289 -5.05 3.09 -24.65
N SER A 290 -4.40 1.97 -24.97
CA SER A 290 -2.98 1.80 -24.75
C SER A 290 -2.22 1.48 -26.02
N GLU A 291 -0.96 1.90 -26.06
CA GLU A 291 -0.01 1.52 -27.10
C GLU A 291 1.26 1.00 -26.44
N ALA A 292 1.66 -0.23 -26.76
CA ALA A 292 2.87 -0.84 -26.26
C ALA A 292 3.53 -1.67 -27.37
N SER A 293 4.86 -1.56 -27.52
CA SER A 293 5.64 -2.34 -28.50
C SER A 293 5.09 -2.26 -29.95
N GLY A 294 4.56 -1.09 -30.33
CA GLY A 294 3.95 -0.84 -31.65
C GLY A 294 2.56 -1.45 -31.85
N ARG A 295 1.93 -1.96 -30.79
CA ARG A 295 0.56 -2.50 -30.81
C ARG A 295 -0.37 -1.60 -30.03
N GLN A 296 -1.50 -1.28 -30.64
CA GLN A 296 -2.56 -0.51 -29.99
C GLN A 296 -3.68 -1.44 -29.52
N THR A 297 -4.23 -1.16 -28.34
CA THR A 297 -5.36 -1.89 -27.77
C THR A 297 -6.35 -0.92 -27.15
N GLN A 298 -7.63 -1.21 -27.27
CA GLN A 298 -8.70 -0.51 -26.56
C GLN A 298 -9.35 -1.45 -25.56
N GLY A 299 -9.48 -0.98 -24.33
CA GLY A 299 -10.22 -1.62 -23.26
C GLY A 299 -11.48 -0.83 -22.95
N LYS A 300 -12.58 -1.52 -22.67
CA LYS A 300 -13.76 -0.92 -22.05
C LYS A 300 -14.17 -1.77 -20.87
N ASN A 301 -14.61 -1.14 -19.81
CA ASN A 301 -15.31 -1.83 -18.74
C ASN A 301 -16.62 -1.12 -18.38
N PHE A 302 -17.55 -1.92 -17.91
CA PHE A 302 -18.79 -1.48 -17.31
C PHE A 302 -19.04 -2.36 -16.10
N TYR A 303 -19.49 -1.77 -15.01
CA TYR A 303 -19.88 -2.54 -13.85
C TYR A 303 -21.10 -1.94 -13.18
N ILE A 304 -21.88 -2.81 -12.55
CA ILE A 304 -23.03 -2.43 -11.74
C ILE A 304 -23.08 -3.36 -10.54
N GLY A 305 -23.26 -2.78 -9.36
CA GLY A 305 -23.42 -3.51 -8.13
C GLY A 305 -24.50 -2.92 -7.25
N ARG A 306 -25.02 -3.77 -6.37
CA ARG A 306 -26.02 -3.41 -5.39
C ARG A 306 -25.77 -4.14 -4.08
N ARG A 307 -25.80 -3.39 -2.98
CA ARG A 307 -25.89 -3.96 -1.63
C ARG A 307 -27.35 -4.24 -1.28
N ILE A 308 -27.67 -5.50 -1.01
CA ILE A 308 -29.00 -5.97 -0.62
C ILE A 308 -28.98 -6.24 0.89
N GLY A 309 -29.68 -5.39 1.65
CA GLY A 309 -29.60 -5.42 3.12
C GLY A 309 -28.20 -5.04 3.62
N GLN A 310 -27.78 -5.67 4.72
CA GLN A 310 -26.45 -5.44 5.30
C GLN A 310 -25.43 -6.52 4.92
N ARG A 311 -25.88 -7.67 4.40
CA ARG A 311 -25.07 -8.89 4.26
C ARG A 311 -24.79 -9.33 2.83
N ILE A 312 -25.59 -8.89 1.85
CA ILE A 312 -25.45 -9.40 0.47
C ILE A 312 -24.99 -8.25 -0.43
N GLU A 313 -23.99 -8.53 -1.24
CA GLU A 313 -23.53 -7.66 -2.31
C GLU A 313 -23.52 -8.44 -3.62
N VAL A 314 -24.19 -7.89 -4.62
CA VAL A 314 -24.22 -8.46 -5.98
C VAL A 314 -23.53 -7.48 -6.90
N ASN A 315 -22.61 -7.94 -7.71
CA ASN A 315 -21.87 -7.13 -8.66
C ASN A 315 -21.76 -7.85 -10.00
N THR A 316 -21.96 -7.13 -11.10
CA THR A 316 -21.73 -7.61 -12.45
C THR A 316 -20.73 -6.69 -13.13
N ASN A 317 -19.68 -7.26 -13.73
CA ASN A 317 -18.67 -6.56 -14.50
C ASN A 317 -18.65 -7.11 -15.93
N TYR A 318 -18.56 -6.22 -16.90
CA TYR A 318 -18.32 -6.49 -18.30
C TYR A 318 -17.01 -5.82 -18.71
N PHE A 319 -16.12 -6.58 -19.34
CA PHE A 319 -14.88 -6.11 -19.90
C PHE A 319 -14.80 -6.49 -21.37
N GLU A 320 -14.32 -5.56 -22.19
CA GLU A 320 -14.09 -5.74 -23.61
C GLU A 320 -12.67 -5.29 -23.95
N SER A 321 -11.95 -6.11 -24.72
CA SER A 321 -10.62 -5.81 -25.24
C SER A 321 -10.60 -5.96 -26.74
N LYS A 322 -10.17 -4.90 -27.42
CA LYS A 322 -10.07 -4.86 -28.88
C LYS A 322 -8.66 -4.44 -29.31
N PRO A 323 -7.84 -5.33 -29.89
CA PRO A 323 -6.59 -4.94 -30.53
C PRO A 323 -6.88 -4.09 -31.78
N LYS A 324 -6.07 -3.05 -32.02
CA LYS A 324 -6.24 -2.05 -33.09
C LYS A 324 -5.20 -2.14 -34.22
N SER A 325 -4.26 -3.09 -34.20
CA SER A 325 -3.20 -3.17 -35.22
C SER A 325 -3.58 -3.99 -36.46
N ALA A 326 -3.09 -3.54 -37.62
CA ALA A 326 -3.24 -4.14 -38.96
C ALA A 326 -2.35 -5.38 -39.22
N SER A 327 -1.84 -6.04 -38.18
CA SER A 327 -1.06 -7.27 -38.33
C SER A 327 -2.00 -8.48 -38.47
N PRO A 328 -1.73 -9.46 -39.35
CA PRO A 328 -2.55 -10.66 -39.49
C PRO A 328 -2.82 -11.38 -38.16
N ALA A 329 -1.85 -11.34 -37.23
CA ALA A 329 -1.98 -11.92 -35.89
C ALA A 329 -2.94 -11.13 -34.96
N ALA A 330 -3.08 -9.81 -35.15
CA ALA A 330 -4.00 -8.97 -34.38
C ALA A 330 -5.44 -9.09 -34.90
N VAL A 331 -5.62 -9.34 -36.20
CA VAL A 331 -6.93 -9.68 -36.80
C VAL A 331 -7.41 -11.05 -36.34
N ALA A 332 -6.50 -12.02 -36.19
CA ALA A 332 -6.81 -13.35 -35.66
C ALA A 332 -7.15 -13.37 -34.15
N ALA A 333 -6.64 -12.41 -33.36
CA ALA A 333 -6.88 -12.35 -31.91
C ALA A 333 -8.33 -11.96 -31.55
N GLY A 334 -9.06 -11.30 -32.46
CA GLY A 334 -10.47 -10.96 -32.26
C GLY A 334 -10.75 -10.01 -31.08
N THR A 335 -12.03 -9.69 -30.87
CA THR A 335 -12.47 -8.99 -29.66
C THR A 335 -12.63 -10.00 -28.53
N VAL A 336 -12.00 -9.76 -27.39
CA VAL A 336 -12.12 -10.60 -26.20
C VAL A 336 -13.09 -9.93 -25.23
N THR A 337 -14.09 -10.68 -24.78
CA THR A 337 -15.07 -10.21 -23.79
C THR A 337 -15.03 -11.09 -22.55
N ILE A 338 -15.15 -10.44 -21.39
CA ILE A 338 -15.28 -11.07 -20.08
C ILE A 338 -16.54 -10.52 -19.44
N LEU A 339 -17.51 -11.38 -19.17
CA LEU A 339 -18.66 -11.06 -18.33
C LEU A 339 -18.48 -11.79 -17.01
N SER A 340 -18.53 -11.10 -15.89
CA SER A 340 -18.42 -11.73 -14.57
C SER A 340 -19.50 -11.21 -13.63
N GLY A 341 -20.16 -12.12 -12.93
CA GLY A 341 -21.08 -11.82 -11.85
C GLY A 341 -20.52 -12.36 -10.54
N THR A 342 -20.51 -11.55 -9.50
CA THR A 342 -20.15 -11.94 -8.16
C THR A 342 -21.31 -11.75 -7.20
N VAL A 343 -21.43 -12.68 -6.26
CA VAL A 343 -22.32 -12.58 -5.10
C VAL A 343 -21.47 -12.77 -3.87
N ARG A 344 -21.37 -11.74 -3.03
CA ARG A 344 -20.73 -11.81 -1.73
C ARG A 344 -21.80 -11.82 -0.65
N GLU A 345 -21.69 -12.77 0.27
CA GLU A 345 -22.56 -12.90 1.43
C GLU A 345 -21.74 -12.88 2.71
N ASP A 346 -21.93 -11.85 3.53
CA ASP A 346 -21.39 -11.74 4.88
C ASP A 346 -22.25 -12.55 5.85
N ILE A 347 -21.94 -13.83 5.97
CA ILE A 347 -22.66 -14.78 6.84
C ILE A 347 -22.45 -14.40 8.31
N SER A 348 -21.27 -13.91 8.67
CA SER A 348 -20.96 -13.33 9.98
C SER A 348 -19.86 -12.26 9.86
N PRO A 349 -19.61 -11.44 10.90
CA PRO A 349 -18.48 -10.49 10.90
C PRO A 349 -17.09 -11.13 10.71
N ARG A 350 -17.01 -12.46 10.80
CA ARG A 350 -15.79 -13.25 10.68
C ARG A 350 -15.77 -14.16 9.46
N PHE A 351 -16.87 -14.23 8.70
CA PHE A 351 -17.01 -15.17 7.61
C PHE A 351 -17.84 -14.56 6.48
N SER A 352 -17.25 -14.46 5.30
CA SER A 352 -17.91 -14.09 4.06
C SER A 352 -17.73 -15.20 3.02
N LEU A 353 -18.75 -15.40 2.19
CA LEU A 353 -18.71 -16.29 1.04
C LEU A 353 -18.75 -15.45 -0.23
N LEU A 354 -17.85 -15.73 -1.17
CA LEU A 354 -17.83 -15.11 -2.49
C LEU A 354 -18.12 -16.18 -3.53
N GLN A 355 -19.10 -15.95 -4.38
CA GLN A 355 -19.41 -16.77 -5.54
C GLN A 355 -19.12 -15.95 -6.79
N LEU A 356 -18.43 -16.55 -7.76
CA LEU A 356 -18.07 -15.92 -9.03
C LEU A 356 -18.55 -16.81 -10.18
N VAL A 357 -19.28 -16.19 -11.10
CA VAL A 357 -19.62 -16.79 -12.39
C VAL A 357 -19.01 -15.90 -13.45
N SER A 358 -18.08 -16.40 -14.24
CA SER A 358 -17.46 -15.64 -15.33
C SER A 358 -17.62 -16.34 -16.67
N ARG A 359 -17.76 -15.56 -17.73
CA ARG A 359 -17.79 -16.00 -19.12
C ARG A 359 -16.68 -15.27 -19.87
N THR A 360 -15.68 -16.02 -20.33
CA THR A 360 -14.53 -15.47 -21.05
C THR A 360 -14.38 -16.20 -22.37
N ALA A 361 -14.36 -15.46 -23.48
CA ALA A 361 -14.21 -16.03 -24.83
C ALA A 361 -15.15 -17.23 -25.11
N GLY A 362 -16.39 -17.16 -24.58
CA GLY A 362 -17.41 -18.21 -24.73
C GLY A 362 -17.39 -19.33 -23.67
N GLN A 363 -16.32 -19.48 -22.89
CA GLN A 363 -16.24 -20.47 -21.81
C GLN A 363 -16.82 -19.91 -20.51
N MET A 364 -17.65 -20.70 -19.84
CA MET A 364 -18.21 -20.39 -18.52
C MET A 364 -17.37 -21.02 -17.42
N THR A 365 -17.04 -20.24 -16.40
CA THR A 365 -16.30 -20.67 -15.21
C THR A 365 -17.12 -20.35 -13.96
N PHE A 366 -17.19 -21.33 -13.06
CA PHE A 366 -17.78 -21.18 -11.73
C PHE A 366 -16.67 -21.27 -10.70
N ALA A 367 -16.64 -20.31 -9.78
CA ALA A 367 -15.59 -20.13 -8.82
C ALA A 367 -16.17 -19.74 -7.45
N PHE A 368 -15.48 -20.14 -6.39
CA PHE A 368 -15.86 -19.86 -5.01
C PHE A 368 -14.66 -19.31 -4.27
N GLY A 369 -14.91 -18.31 -3.44
CA GLY A 369 -13.94 -17.66 -2.57
C GLY A 369 -14.61 -17.21 -1.29
N GLY A 370 -13.95 -16.30 -0.57
CA GLY A 370 -14.48 -15.76 0.67
C GLY A 370 -13.39 -15.42 1.66
N ASP A 371 -13.83 -14.92 2.80
CA ASP A 371 -12.98 -14.51 3.90
C ASP A 371 -13.38 -15.24 5.16
N PHE A 372 -12.40 -15.76 5.89
CA PHE A 372 -12.59 -16.24 7.25
C PHE A 372 -11.53 -15.62 8.15
N THR A 373 -11.94 -14.99 9.24
CA THR A 373 -11.01 -14.39 10.22
C THR A 373 -11.37 -14.80 11.63
N SER A 374 -10.38 -15.32 12.36
CA SER A 374 -10.44 -15.69 13.77
C SER A 374 -9.19 -15.21 14.51
N ASN A 375 -9.16 -15.37 15.82
CA ASN A 375 -8.01 -14.94 16.64
C ASN A 375 -6.69 -15.63 16.26
N ARG A 376 -6.75 -16.85 15.71
CA ARG A 376 -5.55 -17.64 15.36
C ARG A 376 -5.39 -17.92 13.87
N PHE A 377 -6.40 -17.65 13.06
CA PHE A 377 -6.42 -18.10 11.68
C PHE A 377 -7.17 -17.09 10.82
N GLN A 378 -6.58 -16.73 9.70
CA GLN A 378 -7.19 -15.89 8.68
C GLN A 378 -6.95 -16.52 7.30
N VAL A 379 -8.01 -16.64 6.52
CA VAL A 379 -7.96 -17.08 5.12
C VAL A 379 -8.79 -16.12 4.31
N ARG A 380 -8.25 -15.72 3.16
CA ARG A 380 -8.91 -14.88 2.18
C ARG A 380 -8.64 -15.45 0.80
N ALA A 381 -9.69 -15.69 0.05
CA ALA A 381 -9.64 -16.14 -1.33
C ALA A 381 -10.53 -15.20 -2.16
N ASP A 382 -9.93 -14.24 -2.83
CA ASP A 382 -10.63 -13.23 -3.65
C ASP A 382 -10.26 -13.36 -5.12
N TYR A 383 -11.18 -12.95 -6.00
CA TYR A 383 -10.93 -12.87 -7.44
C TYR A 383 -10.81 -11.40 -7.86
N GLN A 384 -9.74 -11.06 -8.55
CA GLN A 384 -9.46 -9.71 -9.04
C GLN A 384 -9.32 -9.71 -10.56
N ASN A 385 -9.86 -8.69 -11.22
CA ASN A 385 -9.66 -8.45 -12.65
C ASN A 385 -8.66 -7.30 -12.81
N LEU A 386 -7.51 -7.58 -13.43
CA LEU A 386 -6.42 -6.63 -13.63
C LEU A 386 -6.30 -6.25 -15.10
N TYR A 387 -5.99 -4.99 -15.41
CA TYR A 387 -5.60 -4.56 -16.75
C TYR A 387 -4.08 -4.54 -16.88
N LEU A 388 -3.55 -5.39 -17.75
CA LEU A 388 -2.14 -5.59 -18.02
C LEU A 388 -1.78 -5.04 -19.40
N PRO A 389 -1.21 -3.82 -19.49
CA PRO A 389 -0.94 -3.16 -20.78
C PRO A 389 0.06 -3.92 -21.66
N PHE A 390 0.94 -4.76 -21.06
CA PHE A 390 1.92 -5.57 -21.77
C PHE A 390 1.37 -6.89 -22.33
N ARG A 391 0.07 -7.17 -22.18
CA ARG A 391 -0.63 -8.30 -22.81
C ARG A 391 -1.62 -7.81 -23.87
N PRO A 392 -1.15 -7.29 -25.02
CA PRO A 392 -2.02 -6.60 -25.99
C PRO A 392 -3.12 -7.48 -26.60
N ALA A 393 -2.98 -8.81 -26.56
CA ALA A 393 -4.00 -9.76 -27.01
C ALA A 393 -5.11 -10.02 -25.97
N ASN A 394 -4.78 -9.99 -24.67
CA ASN A 394 -5.69 -10.25 -23.55
C ASN A 394 -5.27 -9.37 -22.36
N PRO A 395 -5.58 -8.06 -22.38
CA PRO A 395 -5.10 -7.17 -21.34
C PRO A 395 -5.87 -7.32 -20.03
N PHE A 396 -7.11 -7.84 -20.05
CA PHE A 396 -7.80 -8.18 -18.80
C PHE A 396 -7.47 -9.60 -18.37
N GLU A 397 -7.05 -9.75 -17.12
CA GLU A 397 -6.76 -11.04 -16.49
C GLU A 397 -7.50 -11.17 -15.17
N GLN A 398 -8.23 -12.29 -15.03
CA GLN A 398 -8.90 -12.67 -13.80
C GLN A 398 -7.99 -13.60 -12.99
N ALA A 399 -7.66 -13.21 -11.77
CA ALA A 399 -6.74 -13.96 -10.92
C ALA A 399 -7.27 -14.20 -9.51
N LEU A 400 -6.92 -15.36 -8.95
CA LEU A 400 -7.19 -15.71 -7.56
C LEU A 400 -6.07 -15.16 -6.64
N ALA A 401 -6.46 -14.23 -5.77
CA ALA A 401 -5.67 -13.74 -4.66
C ALA A 401 -5.97 -14.56 -3.40
N LEU A 402 -5.12 -15.54 -3.11
CA LEU A 402 -5.17 -16.39 -1.93
C LEU A 402 -4.20 -15.84 -0.88
N ASN A 403 -4.69 -15.62 0.34
CA ASN A 403 -3.91 -15.20 1.49
C ASN A 403 -4.29 -16.05 2.71
N VAL A 404 -3.32 -16.67 3.34
CA VAL A 404 -3.48 -17.53 4.52
C VAL A 404 -2.52 -17.08 5.60
N MET A 405 -3.02 -16.94 6.83
CA MET A 405 -2.24 -16.63 8.01
C MET A 405 -2.68 -17.52 9.18
N VAL A 406 -1.73 -18.18 9.83
CA VAL A 406 -1.97 -19.07 10.98
C VAL A 406 -1.06 -18.70 12.13
N ARG A 407 -1.61 -18.42 13.32
CA ARG A 407 -0.86 -18.33 14.58
C ARG A 407 -0.89 -19.69 15.25
N VAL A 408 0.28 -20.32 15.35
CA VAL A 408 0.41 -21.70 15.84
C VAL A 408 0.42 -21.73 17.37
N ALA A 409 1.44 -21.12 17.98
CA ALA A 409 1.61 -21.04 19.42
C ALA A 409 2.48 -19.82 19.79
N GLY A 410 2.07 -19.07 20.82
CA GLY A 410 2.77 -17.87 21.24
C GLY A 410 2.91 -16.85 20.09
N PRO A 411 4.10 -16.24 19.88
CA PRO A 411 4.33 -15.27 18.81
C PRO A 411 4.63 -15.91 17.45
N LEU A 412 4.58 -17.24 17.30
CA LEU A 412 4.84 -17.92 16.02
C LEU A 412 3.66 -17.79 15.06
N GLN A 413 3.94 -17.28 13.87
CA GLN A 413 2.99 -17.07 12.77
C GLN A 413 3.51 -17.73 11.49
N LEU A 414 2.60 -18.36 10.75
CA LEU A 414 2.81 -18.90 9.41
C LEU A 414 1.99 -18.08 8.42
N THR A 415 2.54 -17.80 7.24
CA THR A 415 1.87 -17.07 6.16
C THR A 415 2.05 -17.79 4.83
N ALA A 416 1.03 -17.74 3.98
CA ALA A 416 1.10 -18.17 2.60
C ALA A 416 0.28 -17.22 1.72
N ALA A 417 0.78 -16.87 0.53
CA ALA A 417 0.11 -15.96 -0.38
C ALA A 417 0.32 -16.34 -1.85
N SER A 418 -0.66 -16.04 -2.71
CA SER A 418 -0.53 -16.07 -4.17
C SER A 418 -0.43 -14.65 -4.73
N ASN A 419 0.38 -14.48 -5.78
CA ASN A 419 0.59 -13.22 -6.49
C ASN A 419 0.52 -13.46 -8.00
N VAL A 420 0.06 -12.46 -8.75
CA VAL A 420 0.04 -12.49 -10.22
C VAL A 420 1.28 -11.77 -10.72
N ALA A 421 2.12 -12.45 -11.49
CA ALA A 421 3.26 -11.82 -12.13
C ALA A 421 2.81 -10.97 -13.35
N PRO A 422 3.60 -10.00 -13.83
CA PRO A 422 3.26 -9.20 -15.02
C PRO A 422 3.00 -10.03 -16.30
N ASP A 423 3.49 -11.27 -16.34
CA ASP A 423 3.25 -12.26 -17.39
C ASP A 423 1.90 -13.00 -17.26
N GLY A 424 1.15 -12.74 -16.18
CA GLY A 424 -0.13 -13.33 -15.83
C GLY A 424 -0.10 -14.62 -15.01
N HIS A 425 1.09 -15.18 -14.74
CA HIS A 425 1.17 -16.45 -14.01
C HIS A 425 0.98 -16.25 -12.50
N ILE A 426 0.24 -17.16 -11.87
CA ILE A 426 0.10 -17.21 -10.41
C ILE A 426 1.37 -17.82 -9.79
N ARG A 427 1.94 -17.10 -8.81
CA ARG A 427 3.13 -17.48 -8.06
C ARG A 427 2.84 -17.53 -6.57
N TYR A 428 3.57 -18.36 -5.83
CA TYR A 428 3.29 -18.63 -4.41
C TYR A 428 4.45 -18.23 -3.52
N SER A 429 4.15 -17.75 -2.32
CA SER A 429 5.13 -17.51 -1.25
C SER A 429 4.64 -18.10 0.06
N VAL A 430 5.53 -18.73 0.82
CA VAL A 430 5.23 -19.32 2.13
C VAL A 430 6.33 -18.87 3.11
N GLY A 431 5.94 -18.49 4.32
CA GLY A 431 6.87 -18.03 5.35
C GLY A 431 6.41 -18.33 6.76
N ALA A 432 7.36 -18.22 7.69
CA ALA A 432 7.15 -18.32 9.12
C ALA A 432 7.89 -17.17 9.82
N SER A 433 7.30 -16.59 10.86
CA SER A 433 7.92 -15.54 11.66
C SER A 433 7.58 -15.67 13.14
N THR A 434 8.47 -15.17 14.00
CA THR A 434 8.27 -15.13 15.44
C THR A 434 9.04 -13.98 16.09
N TRP A 435 8.61 -13.58 17.29
CA TRP A 435 9.21 -12.51 18.08
C TRP A 435 9.77 -13.03 19.39
N LEU A 436 11.00 -12.64 19.73
CA LEU A 436 11.67 -13.00 20.97
C LEU A 436 11.97 -11.73 21.77
N TYR A 437 11.65 -11.73 23.07
CA TYR A 437 11.82 -10.59 23.97
C TYR A 437 12.80 -10.92 25.10
N ARG A 438 13.68 -9.98 25.45
CA ARG A 438 14.59 -10.13 26.60
C ARG A 438 13.93 -9.55 27.87
N GLN A 439 13.55 -10.42 28.81
CA GLN A 439 12.80 -10.05 30.03
C GLN A 439 13.62 -9.40 31.16
N ARG A 440 14.97 -9.40 31.13
CA ARG A 440 15.77 -8.75 32.19
C ARG A 440 15.86 -7.24 31.98
N GLY A 441 15.16 -6.48 32.83
CA GLY A 441 15.29 -5.02 32.93
C GLY A 441 14.10 -4.20 32.43
N MET A 442 13.00 -4.84 32.01
CA MET A 442 11.77 -4.12 31.71
C MET A 442 10.90 -4.05 32.98
N ALA A 443 10.75 -2.85 33.54
CA ALA A 443 9.60 -2.55 34.39
C ALA A 443 8.34 -2.91 33.60
N VAL A 444 7.48 -3.72 34.21
CA VAL A 444 6.26 -4.25 33.60
C VAL A 444 5.29 -3.09 33.34
N ASN A 445 5.41 -2.47 32.18
CA ASN A 445 4.31 -1.79 31.52
C ASN A 445 4.04 -2.59 30.24
N THR A 446 3.08 -3.50 30.36
CA THR A 446 2.51 -4.31 29.29
C THR A 446 2.00 -3.41 28.17
N VAL A 447 2.80 -3.24 27.12
CA VAL A 447 2.37 -2.64 25.86
C VAL A 447 2.56 -3.69 24.76
N SER A 448 1.40 -4.16 24.30
CA SER A 448 1.05 -4.80 23.02
C SER A 448 1.79 -6.07 22.60
N GLN A 449 1.14 -7.21 22.91
CA GLN A 449 1.00 -8.28 21.92
C GLN A 449 0.26 -7.69 20.71
N ASP A 450 0.84 -7.75 19.50
CA ASP A 450 0.07 -7.62 18.26
C ASP A 450 -0.78 -8.88 18.04
N SER A 451 -1.68 -9.15 19.00
CA SER A 451 -2.82 -10.02 18.80
C SER A 451 -3.90 -9.20 18.11
N PHE A 452 -4.33 -9.60 16.91
CA PHE A 452 -5.66 -9.25 16.43
C PHE A 452 -6.67 -10.01 17.33
N SER A 453 -6.93 -9.44 18.50
CA SER A 453 -8.01 -9.85 19.37
C SER A 453 -9.16 -8.93 19.05
N ILE A 454 -10.17 -9.42 18.33
CA ILE A 454 -11.45 -8.70 18.24
C ILE A 454 -11.96 -8.59 19.67
N ALA A 455 -12.11 -7.36 20.16
CA ALA A 455 -12.56 -7.12 21.52
C ALA A 455 -13.93 -7.81 21.75
N LYS A 456 -14.02 -8.58 22.83
CA LYS A 456 -15.10 -9.55 23.10
C LYS A 456 -16.43 -8.88 23.45
N TYR A 457 -16.39 -7.65 23.95
CA TYR A 457 -17.55 -6.93 24.43
C TYR A 457 -17.90 -5.80 23.47
N VAL A 458 -19.18 -5.49 23.36
CA VAL A 458 -19.72 -4.49 22.45
C VAL A 458 -20.54 -3.48 23.23
N ILE A 459 -20.38 -2.23 22.85
CA ILE A 459 -21.32 -1.14 23.11
C ILE A 459 -21.96 -0.80 21.78
N GLN A 460 -23.28 -0.80 21.72
CA GLN A 460 -24.03 -0.44 20.52
C GLN A 460 -25.17 0.51 20.85
N GLY A 461 -25.55 1.34 19.88
CA GLY A 461 -26.64 2.27 20.05
C GLY A 461 -27.11 2.92 18.76
N VAL A 462 -28.03 3.86 18.91
CA VAL A 462 -28.61 4.65 17.83
C VAL A 462 -28.67 6.12 18.25
N VAL A 463 -28.27 7.01 17.35
CA VAL A 463 -28.36 8.46 17.49
C VAL A 463 -29.47 8.96 16.57
N ASN A 464 -30.50 9.52 17.17
CA ASN A 464 -31.61 10.15 16.47
C ASN A 464 -31.66 11.64 16.80
N ASP A 465 -32.30 12.42 15.94
CA ASP A 465 -32.67 13.78 16.24
C ASP A 465 -33.95 13.84 17.12
N ASP A 466 -34.37 15.04 17.50
CA ASP A 466 -35.58 15.27 18.29
C ASP A 466 -36.89 15.06 17.51
N GLN A 467 -36.81 14.76 16.22
CA GLN A 467 -37.92 14.34 15.36
C GLN A 467 -37.94 12.81 15.14
N GLY A 468 -36.97 12.08 15.70
CA GLY A 468 -36.84 10.63 15.57
C GLY A 468 -36.17 10.17 14.28
N LEU A 469 -35.56 11.07 13.51
CA LEU A 469 -34.78 10.73 12.31
C LEU A 469 -33.33 10.36 12.70
N PRO A 470 -32.71 9.38 12.02
CA PRO A 470 -31.34 8.99 12.31
C PRO A 470 -30.33 10.08 11.93
N VAL A 471 -29.33 10.28 12.78
CA VAL A 471 -28.25 11.25 12.54
C VAL A 471 -26.98 10.52 12.10
N GLU A 472 -26.55 10.75 10.86
CA GLU A 472 -25.31 10.21 10.30
C GLU A 472 -24.09 11.03 10.74
N GLY A 473 -23.00 10.35 11.11
CA GLY A 473 -21.73 10.98 11.43
C GLY A 473 -21.68 11.65 12.80
N ALA A 474 -22.59 11.32 13.72
CA ALA A 474 -22.54 11.79 15.11
C ALA A 474 -21.32 11.19 15.81
N ALA A 475 -20.50 12.04 16.45
CA ALA A 475 -19.28 11.64 17.14
C ALA A 475 -19.55 11.30 18.62
N LEU A 476 -19.13 10.11 19.04
CA LEU A 476 -19.28 9.60 20.40
C LEU A 476 -17.92 9.18 20.96
N HIS A 477 -17.56 9.74 22.11
CA HIS A 477 -16.40 9.32 22.90
C HIS A 477 -16.83 8.25 23.89
N ILE A 478 -16.33 7.03 23.72
CA ILE A 478 -16.65 5.87 24.56
C ILE A 478 -15.35 5.34 25.16
N GLY A 479 -15.08 5.73 26.40
CA GLY A 479 -13.79 5.48 27.06
C GLY A 479 -12.64 6.22 26.38
N ARG A 480 -11.77 5.47 25.68
CA ARG A 480 -10.64 6.02 24.89
C ARG A 480 -10.88 5.97 23.38
N GLU A 481 -12.02 5.40 22.96
CA GLU A 481 -12.36 5.18 21.56
C GLU A 481 -13.34 6.25 21.09
N ILE A 482 -13.23 6.64 19.83
CA ILE A 482 -14.19 7.53 19.16
C ILE A 482 -14.99 6.68 18.17
N ALA A 483 -16.31 6.78 18.24
CA ALA A 483 -17.24 6.14 17.32
C ALA A 483 -18.00 7.19 16.53
N TYR A 484 -18.40 6.82 15.32
CA TYR A 484 -19.29 7.63 14.49
C TYR A 484 -20.53 6.82 14.15
N SER A 485 -21.69 7.47 14.15
CA SER A 485 -22.92 6.84 13.66
C SER A 485 -22.92 6.71 12.15
N ASP A 486 -23.52 5.64 11.64
CA ASP A 486 -23.73 5.41 10.22
C ASP A 486 -24.98 6.14 9.67
N SER A 487 -25.30 5.94 8.39
CA SER A 487 -26.47 6.52 7.73
C SER A 487 -27.84 6.12 8.31
N SER A 488 -27.87 5.11 9.19
CA SER A 488 -29.05 4.71 9.97
C SER A 488 -28.99 5.16 11.43
N GLY A 489 -28.03 6.02 11.78
CA GLY A 489 -27.83 6.52 13.13
C GLY A 489 -27.14 5.51 14.06
N HIS A 490 -26.78 4.32 13.58
CA HIS A 490 -26.23 3.26 14.42
C HIS A 490 -24.73 3.42 14.63
N PHE A 491 -24.26 3.13 15.84
CA PHE A 491 -22.84 3.05 16.17
C PHE A 491 -22.53 1.77 16.94
N GLN A 492 -21.29 1.31 16.81
CA GLN A 492 -20.80 0.14 17.54
C GLN A 492 -19.33 0.33 17.93
N VAL A 493 -19.01 0.10 19.21
CA VAL A 493 -17.63 0.10 19.73
C VAL A 493 -17.34 -1.24 20.37
N ARG A 494 -16.18 -1.81 20.04
CA ARG A 494 -15.71 -3.04 20.67
C ARG A 494 -14.75 -2.74 21.80
N CYS A 495 -15.03 -3.30 22.97
CA CYS A 495 -14.29 -3.10 24.20
C CYS A 495 -13.60 -4.40 24.66
N ALA A 496 -12.37 -4.27 25.15
CA ALA A 496 -11.59 -5.42 25.62
C ALA A 496 -12.09 -5.99 26.97
N LYS A 497 -12.76 -5.16 27.78
CA LYS A 497 -13.27 -5.54 29.11
C LYS A 497 -14.78 -5.33 29.18
N HIS A 498 -15.46 -6.18 29.95
CA HIS A 498 -16.86 -5.99 30.32
C HIS A 498 -16.97 -4.92 31.41
N GLY A 499 -18.01 -4.10 31.36
CA GLY A 499 -18.31 -3.12 32.39
C GLY A 499 -18.68 -1.73 31.83
N PRO A 500 -18.85 -0.74 32.72
CA PRO A 500 -19.22 0.61 32.32
C PRO A 500 -18.03 1.37 31.70
N TYR A 501 -18.31 2.09 30.62
CA TYR A 501 -17.42 3.03 29.94
C TYR A 501 -18.05 4.42 29.99
N SER A 502 -17.26 5.47 30.16
CA SER A 502 -17.75 6.85 30.04
C SER A 502 -18.21 7.10 28.61
N LEU A 503 -19.41 7.66 28.43
CA LEU A 503 -19.95 8.04 27.14
C LEU A 503 -20.17 9.56 27.12
N THR A 504 -19.59 10.22 26.12
CA THR A 504 -19.79 11.66 25.84
C THR A 504 -20.09 11.84 24.36
N VAL A 505 -21.15 12.58 24.04
CA VAL A 505 -21.45 12.98 22.67
C VAL A 505 -20.81 14.34 22.43
N SER A 506 -20.05 14.48 21.35
CA SER A 506 -19.30 15.71 21.02
C SER A 506 -19.83 16.32 19.73
N PRO A 507 -20.86 17.19 19.77
CA PRO A 507 -21.44 17.82 18.57
C PRO A 507 -20.43 18.55 17.69
N ASP A 508 -19.40 19.16 18.29
CA ASP A 508 -18.35 19.89 17.57
C ASP A 508 -17.45 18.99 16.70
N GLU A 509 -17.49 17.67 16.93
CA GLU A 509 -16.72 16.66 16.19
C GLU A 509 -17.58 15.86 15.21
N PHE A 510 -18.87 16.22 15.03
CA PHE A 510 -19.73 15.53 14.08
C PHE A 510 -19.18 15.68 12.65
N LEU A 511 -19.28 14.61 11.88
CA LEU A 511 -18.90 14.62 10.45
C LEU A 511 -19.92 15.39 9.59
N SER A 512 -21.08 15.72 10.16
CA SER A 512 -22.10 16.56 9.53
C SER A 512 -21.78 18.04 9.74
N ASN A 513 -21.99 18.85 8.70
CA ASN A 513 -21.83 20.30 8.75
C ASN A 513 -22.98 21.01 9.51
N THR A 514 -23.93 20.25 10.09
CA THR A 514 -25.04 20.80 10.85
C THR A 514 -24.68 20.89 12.33
N ILE A 515 -25.01 22.02 12.97
CA ILE A 515 -24.74 22.24 14.40
C ILE A 515 -25.81 21.52 15.22
N TYR A 516 -25.39 20.66 16.14
CA TYR A 516 -26.27 19.93 17.06
C TYR A 516 -26.02 20.33 18.52
N GLU A 517 -27.02 20.11 19.36
CA GLU A 517 -26.90 20.06 20.81
C GLU A 517 -27.39 18.70 21.34
N VAL A 518 -26.80 18.23 22.43
CA VAL A 518 -27.18 16.95 23.04
C VAL A 518 -28.43 17.15 23.89
N VAL A 519 -29.52 16.46 23.56
CA VAL A 519 -30.77 16.50 24.33
C VAL A 519 -30.79 15.40 25.38
N SER A 520 -30.38 14.19 24.99
CA SER A 520 -30.35 13.02 25.87
C SER A 520 -29.21 12.08 25.47
N ALA A 521 -28.32 11.80 26.41
CA ALA A 521 -27.31 10.75 26.29
C ALA A 521 -26.98 10.22 27.69
N PRO A 522 -26.85 8.91 27.90
CA PRO A 522 -26.37 8.40 29.17
C PRO A 522 -24.89 8.77 29.37
N SER A 523 -24.49 9.08 30.60
CA SER A 523 -23.09 9.39 30.94
C SER A 523 -22.19 8.15 30.94
N GLN A 524 -22.78 6.95 30.92
CA GLN A 524 -22.08 5.68 30.86
C GLN A 524 -22.75 4.71 29.89
N ALA A 525 -21.94 3.94 29.18
CA ALA A 525 -22.34 2.84 28.33
C ALA A 525 -21.75 1.54 28.84
N ARG A 526 -22.56 0.50 28.97
CA ARG A 526 -22.09 -0.80 29.45
C ARG A 526 -21.66 -1.67 28.27
N ALA A 527 -20.45 -2.19 28.31
CA ALA A 527 -19.96 -3.17 27.36
C ALA A 527 -20.33 -4.59 27.83
N ASP A 528 -21.19 -5.25 27.07
CA ASP A 528 -21.65 -6.62 27.31
C ASP A 528 -21.27 -7.53 26.13
N ALA A 529 -21.49 -8.83 26.22
CA ALA A 529 -21.16 -9.75 25.12
C ALA A 529 -22.13 -9.56 23.94
N ASP A 530 -21.71 -9.88 22.71
CA ASP A 530 -22.49 -9.66 21.48
C ASP A 530 -23.94 -10.22 21.54
N ASP A 531 -24.19 -11.26 22.35
CA ASP A 531 -25.50 -11.92 22.54
C ASP A 531 -26.41 -11.23 23.58
N THR A 532 -25.85 -10.35 24.42
CA THR A 532 -26.53 -9.74 25.58
C THR A 532 -26.47 -8.21 25.55
N ALA A 533 -25.71 -7.61 24.64
CA ALA A 533 -25.52 -6.17 24.54
C ALA A 533 -26.82 -5.44 24.17
N GLY A 534 -27.32 -4.63 25.10
CA GLY A 534 -28.44 -3.72 24.87
C GLY A 534 -28.08 -2.55 23.94
N SER A 535 -29.07 -2.00 23.24
CA SER A 535 -28.90 -0.82 22.39
C SER A 535 -29.16 0.46 23.19
N ILE A 536 -28.24 1.42 23.10
CA ILE A 536 -28.33 2.73 23.75
C ILE A 536 -29.01 3.73 22.81
N GLY A 537 -30.05 4.43 23.28
CA GLY A 537 -30.66 5.53 22.55
C GLY A 537 -30.06 6.87 22.93
N ILE A 538 -29.66 7.66 21.94
CA ILE A 538 -29.14 9.03 22.09
C ILE A 538 -29.98 9.97 21.23
N ILE A 539 -30.34 11.12 21.80
CA ILE A 539 -31.13 12.15 21.13
C ILE A 539 -30.32 13.45 21.07
N VAL A 540 -30.18 13.98 19.87
CA VAL A 540 -29.58 15.29 19.61
C VAL A 540 -30.61 16.22 18.95
N ARG A 541 -30.41 17.53 19.01
CA ARG A 541 -31.31 18.51 18.37
C ARG A 541 -30.51 19.47 17.51
N HIS A 542 -31.09 19.90 16.40
CA HIS A 542 -30.52 20.97 15.59
C HIS A 542 -30.46 22.29 16.37
N LYS A 543 -29.26 22.86 16.49
CA LYS A 543 -29.08 24.20 17.04
C LYS A 543 -29.30 25.20 15.91
N ALA A 544 -30.39 25.96 15.98
CA ALA A 544 -30.63 27.06 15.06
C ALA A 544 -29.42 28.03 15.13
N ALA A 545 -28.85 28.37 13.98
CA ALA A 545 -27.81 29.39 13.93
C ALA A 545 -28.36 30.68 14.55
N ALA A 546 -27.68 31.20 15.56
CA ALA A 546 -27.96 32.54 16.07
C ALA A 546 -27.83 33.51 14.87
N LYS A 547 -28.90 34.27 14.61
CA LYS A 547 -28.95 35.28 13.56
C LYS A 547 -27.86 36.33 13.72
#